data_AF-A0A811UDN3-F1
#
_entry.id   AF-A0A811UDN3-F1
#
_cell.length_a   1.000
_cell.length_b   1.000
_cell.length_c   1.000
_cell.angle_alpha   90.00
_cell.angle_beta   90.00
_cell.angle_gamma   90.00
#
_symmetry.space_group_name_H-M   'P 1'
#
loop_
_entity.id
_entity.type
_entity.pdbx_description
1 polymer ?
#
loop_
_entity_poly.entity_id
_entity_poly.type
_entity_poly.pdbx_seq_one_letter_code
_entity_poly.pdbx_strand_id
1 'polypeptide(L)'
;MTLLLANLSEPTLHRSVKPQILSAFGDMALSIGSEFVKYLNVVLDMLNAASRLQVDQNSYDMMEYLNELRESVLEAYTGIIQGLKGLEQQPHPDVFHLESHLPNITAFIKRIAVEGDISDSMVASAAGFIGDLCTAFGPRLYPLLEDGTISQFLADGKRSKAARTKSLCNWPRRKLRNYAMAKEFLSKIILGQIK
;
A
#
# COMPACT_ATOMS: atom_id res chain seq x y z
N MET A 1 -2.84 0.79 -22.61
CA MET A 1 -2.76 1.89 -21.61
C MET A 1 -3.65 3.07 -21.99
N THR A 2 -3.48 3.70 -23.16
CA THR A 2 -4.22 4.92 -23.57
C THR A 2 -5.75 4.84 -23.40
N LEU A 3 -6.39 3.75 -23.80
CA LEU A 3 -7.84 3.57 -23.65
C LEU A 3 -8.28 3.50 -22.18
N LEU A 4 -7.49 2.87 -21.30
CA LEU A 4 -7.80 2.76 -19.88
C LEU A 4 -7.67 4.12 -19.18
N LEU A 5 -6.63 4.89 -19.54
CA LEU A 5 -6.45 6.25 -19.04
C LEU A 5 -7.59 7.17 -19.48
N ALA A 6 -8.01 7.07 -20.76
CA ALA A 6 -9.14 7.85 -21.26
C ALA A 6 -10.44 7.54 -20.53
N ASN A 7 -10.72 6.26 -20.26
CA ASN A 7 -11.91 5.84 -19.50
C ASN A 7 -11.88 6.39 -18.06
N LEU A 8 -10.73 6.42 -17.37
CA LEU A 8 -10.66 6.95 -16.00
C LEU A 8 -10.95 8.46 -15.92
N SER A 9 -10.63 9.20 -16.98
CA SER A 9 -10.92 10.63 -17.11
C SER A 9 -12.37 10.93 -17.53
N GLU A 10 -13.15 9.93 -17.94
CA GLU A 10 -14.52 10.11 -18.42
C GLU A 10 -15.51 10.27 -17.23
N PRO A 11 -16.17 11.43 -17.07
CA PRO A 11 -17.09 11.67 -15.96
C PRO A 11 -18.37 10.83 -16.06
N THR A 12 -18.79 10.46 -17.27
CA THR A 12 -20.00 9.67 -17.51
C THR A 12 -19.80 8.17 -17.30
N LEU A 13 -18.55 7.73 -17.10
CA LEU A 13 -18.23 6.33 -16.88
C LEU A 13 -18.87 5.84 -15.58
N HIS A 14 -19.54 4.69 -15.67
CA HIS A 14 -20.16 4.08 -14.49
C HIS A 14 -19.11 3.82 -13.41
N ARG A 15 -19.42 4.23 -12.18
CA ARG A 15 -18.48 4.24 -11.05
C ARG A 15 -17.81 2.88 -10.81
N SER A 16 -18.51 1.77 -11.03
CA SER A 16 -17.98 0.40 -10.87
C SER A 16 -16.86 0.03 -11.84
N VAL A 17 -16.67 0.76 -12.93
CA VAL A 17 -15.60 0.46 -13.90
C VAL A 17 -14.25 0.96 -13.40
N LYS A 18 -14.23 2.06 -12.61
CA LYS A 18 -12.98 2.66 -12.13
C LYS A 18 -12.16 1.71 -11.26
N PRO A 19 -12.73 1.04 -10.23
CA PRO A 19 -12.01 0.04 -9.44
C PRO A 19 -11.36 -1.04 -10.30
N GLN A 20 -12.10 -1.59 -11.28
CA GLN A 20 -11.62 -2.65 -12.16
C GLN A 20 -10.43 -2.22 -13.02
N ILE A 21 -10.43 -0.98 -13.53
CA ILE A 21 -9.29 -0.43 -14.27
C ILE A 21 -8.06 -0.28 -13.36
N LEU A 22 -8.25 0.17 -12.11
CA LEU A 22 -7.15 0.32 -11.17
C LEU A 22 -6.51 -1.03 -10.83
N SER A 23 -7.31 -2.05 -10.49
CA SER A 23 -6.79 -3.41 -10.22
C SER A 23 -6.01 -3.94 -11.44
N ALA A 24 -6.51 -3.73 -12.65
CA ALA A 24 -5.82 -4.15 -13.88
C ALA A 24 -4.43 -3.49 -14.05
N PHE A 25 -4.21 -2.26 -13.54
CA PHE A 25 -2.87 -1.65 -13.52
C PHE A 25 -1.89 -2.45 -12.67
N GLY A 26 -2.34 -2.99 -11.54
CA GLY A 26 -1.53 -3.89 -10.71
C GLY A 26 -1.13 -5.15 -11.47
N ASP A 27 -2.11 -5.81 -12.11
CA ASP A 27 -1.88 -7.04 -12.90
C ASP A 27 -0.93 -6.78 -14.08
N MET A 28 -1.09 -5.64 -14.76
CA MET A 28 -0.19 -5.23 -15.83
C MET A 28 1.24 -5.04 -15.30
N ALA A 29 1.41 -4.33 -14.19
CA ALA A 29 2.72 -4.11 -13.61
C ALA A 29 3.39 -5.42 -13.15
N LEU A 30 2.62 -6.35 -12.55
CA LEU A 30 3.10 -7.69 -12.24
C LEU A 30 3.55 -8.46 -13.47
N SER A 31 2.81 -8.34 -14.56
CA SER A 31 3.05 -9.11 -15.78
C SER A 31 4.24 -8.61 -16.59
N ILE A 32 4.45 -7.29 -16.65
CA ILE A 32 5.48 -6.69 -17.50
C ILE A 32 6.67 -6.12 -16.73
N GLY A 33 6.61 -6.09 -15.39
CA GLY A 33 7.71 -5.65 -14.53
C GLY A 33 8.23 -4.25 -14.89
N SER A 34 9.54 -4.14 -15.09
CA SER A 34 10.25 -2.89 -15.47
C SER A 34 9.68 -2.19 -16.71
N GLU A 35 9.07 -2.91 -17.65
CA GLU A 35 8.42 -2.28 -18.81
C GLU A 35 7.23 -1.39 -18.43
N PHE A 36 6.74 -1.48 -17.18
CA PHE A 36 5.68 -0.64 -16.65
C PHE A 36 6.14 0.78 -16.30
N VAL A 37 7.45 1.02 -16.13
CA VAL A 37 8.00 2.32 -15.69
C VAL A 37 7.54 3.48 -16.59
N LYS A 38 7.39 3.24 -17.90
CA LYS A 38 6.87 4.25 -18.87
C LYS A 38 5.45 4.73 -18.59
N TYR A 39 4.66 3.98 -17.81
CA TYR A 39 3.30 4.34 -17.41
C TYR A 39 3.20 4.71 -15.93
N LEU A 40 4.28 4.53 -15.17
CA LEU A 40 4.25 4.58 -13.71
C LEU A 40 3.75 5.91 -13.18
N ASN A 41 4.31 7.03 -13.66
CA ASN A 41 3.95 8.36 -13.15
C ASN A 41 2.46 8.65 -13.32
N VAL A 42 1.90 8.44 -14.52
CA VAL A 42 0.48 8.70 -14.78
C VAL A 42 -0.43 7.77 -13.95
N VAL A 43 -0.03 6.51 -13.78
CA VAL A 43 -0.79 5.56 -12.95
C VAL A 43 -0.73 5.94 -11.47
N LEU A 44 0.44 6.32 -10.95
CA LEU A 44 0.59 6.76 -9.57
C LEU A 44 -0.22 8.03 -9.28
N ASP A 45 -0.27 8.98 -10.21
CA ASP A 45 -1.10 10.18 -10.07
C ASP A 45 -2.60 9.84 -9.99
N MET A 46 -3.06 8.89 -10.81
CA MET A 46 -4.44 8.40 -10.79
C MET A 46 -4.76 7.66 -9.48
N LEU A 47 -3.89 6.75 -9.03
CA LEU A 47 -4.05 6.05 -7.76
C LEU A 47 -4.07 7.03 -6.58
N ASN A 48 -3.22 8.05 -6.62
CA ASN A 48 -3.18 9.09 -5.61
C ASN A 48 -4.50 9.89 -5.57
N ALA A 49 -5.06 10.25 -6.72
CA ALA A 49 -6.37 10.89 -6.81
C ALA A 49 -7.50 9.99 -6.28
N ALA A 50 -7.56 8.72 -6.71
CA ALA A 50 -8.56 7.75 -6.26
C ALA A 50 -8.47 7.51 -4.74
N SER A 51 -7.27 7.42 -4.18
CA SER A 51 -7.04 7.20 -2.75
C SER A 51 -7.56 8.32 -1.85
N ARG A 52 -7.81 9.51 -2.41
CA ARG A 52 -8.29 10.71 -1.72
C ARG A 52 -9.77 10.98 -1.97
N LEU A 53 -10.45 10.15 -2.77
CA LEU A 53 -11.87 10.32 -3.03
C LEU A 53 -12.64 10.33 -1.69
N GLN A 54 -13.53 11.29 -1.55
CA GLN A 54 -14.49 11.35 -0.47
C GLN A 54 -15.89 11.23 -1.07
N VAL A 55 -16.77 10.55 -0.36
CA VAL A 55 -18.16 10.32 -0.75
C VAL A 55 -19.07 10.69 0.41
N ASP A 56 -20.37 10.77 0.18
CA ASP A 56 -21.35 10.94 1.24
C ASP A 56 -21.35 9.71 2.17
N GLN A 57 -20.89 9.90 3.41
CA GLN A 57 -20.80 8.85 4.42
C GLN A 57 -22.17 8.32 4.88
N ASN A 58 -23.24 9.05 4.60
CA ASN A 58 -24.60 8.62 4.93
C ASN A 58 -25.21 7.72 3.85
N SER A 59 -24.59 7.65 2.67
CA SER A 59 -25.05 6.80 1.57
C SER A 59 -24.32 5.46 1.60
N TYR A 60 -25.05 4.40 1.93
CA TYR A 60 -24.51 3.03 1.96
C TYR A 60 -23.84 2.64 0.63
N ASP A 61 -24.53 2.85 -0.50
CA ASP A 61 -24.00 2.56 -1.84
C ASP A 61 -22.71 3.31 -2.14
N MET A 62 -22.58 4.55 -1.65
CA MET A 62 -21.37 5.34 -1.85
C MET A 62 -20.22 4.84 -0.97
N MET A 63 -20.51 4.43 0.26
CA MET A 63 -19.52 3.83 1.16
C MET A 63 -19.02 2.48 0.65
N GLU A 64 -19.93 1.63 0.14
CA GLU A 64 -19.56 0.37 -0.52
C GLU A 64 -18.66 0.63 -1.73
N TYR A 65 -19.05 1.58 -2.58
CA TYR A 65 -18.23 1.98 -3.73
C TYR A 65 -16.84 2.51 -3.31
N LEU A 66 -16.78 3.34 -2.26
CA LEU A 66 -15.51 3.87 -1.75
C LEU A 66 -14.62 2.74 -1.23
N ASN A 67 -15.19 1.76 -0.53
CA ASN A 67 -14.45 0.58 -0.06
C ASN A 67 -13.94 -0.28 -1.22
N GLU A 68 -14.76 -0.54 -2.25
CA GLU A 68 -14.32 -1.25 -3.46
C GLU A 68 -13.15 -0.50 -4.13
N LEU A 69 -13.29 0.83 -4.29
CA LEU A 69 -12.24 1.65 -4.89
C LEU A 69 -10.93 1.59 -4.10
N ARG A 70 -10.99 1.59 -2.76
CA ARG A 70 -9.82 1.50 -1.89
C ARG A 70 -9.12 0.15 -2.00
N GLU A 71 -9.88 -0.93 -2.12
CA GLU A 71 -9.33 -2.27 -2.29
C GLU A 71 -8.58 -2.36 -3.63
N SER A 72 -9.20 -1.88 -4.72
CA SER A 72 -8.53 -1.82 -6.03
C SER A 72 -7.29 -0.92 -6.04
N VAL A 73 -7.27 0.18 -5.28
CA VAL A 73 -6.07 1.02 -5.14
C VAL A 73 -4.94 0.24 -4.42
N LEU A 74 -5.26 -0.51 -3.36
CA LEU A 74 -4.29 -1.35 -2.67
C LEU A 74 -3.76 -2.48 -3.57
N GLU A 75 -4.64 -3.14 -4.33
CA GLU A 75 -4.27 -4.17 -5.30
C GLU A 75 -3.35 -3.60 -6.37
N ALA A 76 -3.67 -2.43 -6.92
CA ALA A 76 -2.85 -1.76 -7.91
C ALA A 76 -1.45 -1.45 -7.37
N TYR A 77 -1.36 -0.84 -6.18
CA TYR A 77 -0.07 -0.57 -5.55
C TYR A 77 0.71 -1.85 -5.23
N THR A 78 0.03 -2.90 -4.80
CA THR A 78 0.63 -4.22 -4.53
C THR A 78 1.22 -4.81 -5.81
N GLY A 79 0.49 -4.77 -6.92
CA GLY A 79 0.99 -5.27 -8.19
C GLY A 79 2.16 -4.45 -8.74
N ILE A 80 2.09 -3.13 -8.61
CA ILE A 80 3.18 -2.23 -9.02
C ILE A 80 4.44 -2.48 -8.21
N ILE A 81 4.34 -2.54 -6.88
CA ILE A 81 5.53 -2.73 -6.04
C ILE A 81 6.14 -4.10 -6.25
N GLN A 82 5.34 -5.16 -6.36
CA GLN A 82 5.84 -6.52 -6.57
C GLN A 82 6.44 -6.66 -7.97
N GLY A 83 5.79 -6.10 -9.00
CA GLY A 83 6.28 -6.13 -10.38
C GLY A 83 7.61 -5.38 -10.56
N LEU A 84 7.74 -4.19 -9.96
CA LEU A 84 8.98 -3.41 -10.05
C LEU A 84 10.08 -3.87 -9.09
N LYS A 85 9.74 -4.53 -7.97
CA LYS A 85 10.74 -5.15 -7.09
C LYS A 85 11.43 -6.34 -7.74
N GLY A 86 10.71 -7.09 -8.57
CA GLY A 86 11.16 -8.34 -9.15
C GLY A 86 11.19 -9.51 -8.14
N LEU A 87 11.64 -10.68 -8.62
CA LEU A 87 11.64 -11.94 -7.86
C LEU A 87 12.97 -12.23 -7.14
N GLU A 88 14.00 -11.44 -7.41
CA GLU A 88 15.32 -11.62 -6.83
C GLU A 88 15.37 -11.23 -5.34
N GLN A 89 16.43 -11.66 -4.66
CA GLN A 89 16.63 -11.32 -3.24
C GLN A 89 16.90 -9.83 -3.04
N GLN A 90 17.61 -9.21 -3.99
CA GLN A 90 17.82 -7.77 -4.01
C GLN A 90 16.71 -7.10 -4.83
N PRO A 91 16.02 -6.09 -4.28
CA PRO A 91 15.02 -5.33 -5.02
C PRO A 91 15.61 -4.70 -6.28
N HIS A 92 14.95 -4.88 -7.42
CA HIS A 92 15.32 -4.21 -8.65
C HIS A 92 15.22 -2.68 -8.49
N PRO A 93 16.17 -1.88 -9.05
CA PRO A 93 16.23 -0.44 -8.82
C PRO A 93 14.97 0.34 -9.19
N ASP A 94 14.20 -0.14 -10.17
CA ASP A 94 12.98 0.53 -10.63
C ASP A 94 11.93 0.71 -9.53
N VAL A 95 11.94 -0.14 -8.49
CA VAL A 95 11.03 0.02 -7.35
C VAL A 95 11.25 1.35 -6.62
N PHE A 96 12.46 1.93 -6.70
CA PHE A 96 12.78 3.21 -6.08
C PHE A 96 12.14 4.41 -6.80
N HIS A 97 11.57 4.22 -7.99
CA HIS A 97 10.72 5.26 -8.60
C HIS A 97 9.47 5.58 -7.77
N LEU A 98 9.06 4.71 -6.84
CA LEU A 98 7.96 4.99 -5.91
C LEU A 98 8.37 5.87 -4.71
N GLU A 99 9.66 6.17 -4.48
CA GLU A 99 10.13 6.83 -3.25
C GLU A 99 9.43 8.17 -2.96
N SER A 100 9.26 9.02 -3.97
CA SER A 100 8.58 10.32 -3.85
C SER A 100 7.08 10.20 -3.54
N HIS A 101 6.48 9.02 -3.79
CA HIS A 101 5.06 8.76 -3.56
C HIS A 101 4.78 8.10 -2.20
N LEU A 102 5.81 7.55 -1.52
CA LEU A 102 5.69 6.87 -0.23
C LEU A 102 4.97 7.68 0.86
N PRO A 103 5.15 9.01 0.99
CA PRO A 103 4.40 9.80 1.97
C PRO A 103 2.89 9.76 1.71
N ASN A 104 2.46 9.89 0.45
CA ASN A 104 1.05 9.84 0.07
C ASN A 104 0.44 8.44 0.25
N ILE A 105 1.21 7.41 -0.11
CA ILE A 105 0.84 6.01 0.06
C ILE A 105 0.65 5.69 1.55
N THR A 106 1.59 6.11 2.40
CA THR A 106 1.49 5.92 3.86
C THR A 106 0.28 6.67 4.42
N ALA A 107 0.03 7.92 3.98
CA ALA A 107 -1.15 8.67 4.39
C ALA A 107 -2.46 7.98 4.00
N PHE A 108 -2.50 7.32 2.84
CA PHE A 108 -3.65 6.52 2.41
C PHE A 108 -3.90 5.32 3.33
N ILE A 109 -2.87 4.54 3.65
CA ILE A 109 -2.96 3.42 4.58
C ILE A 109 -3.46 3.89 5.95
N LYS A 110 -2.96 5.04 6.43
CA LYS A 110 -3.41 5.61 7.70
C LYS A 110 -4.88 6.01 7.68
N ARG A 111 -5.40 6.52 6.55
CA ARG A 111 -6.84 6.79 6.40
C ARG A 111 -7.67 5.51 6.50
N ILE A 112 -7.28 4.45 5.79
CA ILE A 112 -7.93 3.13 5.92
C ILE A 112 -7.93 2.66 7.38
N ALA A 113 -6.81 2.86 8.10
CA ALA A 113 -6.68 2.42 9.48
C ALA A 113 -7.55 3.17 10.50
N VAL A 114 -7.95 4.42 10.22
CA VAL A 114 -8.76 5.23 11.16
C VAL A 114 -10.24 5.29 10.80
N GLU A 115 -10.60 5.00 9.56
CA GLU A 115 -11.99 5.04 9.12
C GLU A 115 -12.73 3.77 9.58
N GLY A 116 -13.84 3.98 10.28
CA GLY A 116 -14.63 2.90 10.88
C GLY A 116 -15.42 2.13 9.82
N ASP A 117 -15.45 0.81 9.97
CA ASP A 117 -16.06 -0.19 9.07
C ASP A 117 -15.23 -0.59 7.84
N ILE A 118 -13.99 -1.02 8.09
CA ILE A 118 -13.17 -1.73 7.11
C ILE A 118 -13.39 -3.25 7.22
N SER A 119 -13.52 -3.90 6.06
CA SER A 119 -13.64 -5.35 5.99
C SER A 119 -12.35 -6.04 6.41
N ASP A 120 -12.45 -7.29 6.84
CA ASP A 120 -11.27 -8.09 7.16
C ASP A 120 -10.36 -8.32 5.93
N SER A 121 -10.95 -8.35 4.73
CA SER A 121 -10.21 -8.37 3.45
C SER A 121 -9.39 -7.10 3.27
N MET A 122 -10.00 -5.93 3.49
CA MET A 122 -9.30 -4.64 3.41
C MET A 122 -8.12 -4.57 4.38
N VAL A 123 -8.30 -5.06 5.62
CA VAL A 123 -7.23 -5.15 6.61
C VAL A 123 -6.09 -6.04 6.11
N ALA A 124 -6.42 -7.21 5.57
CA ALA A 124 -5.45 -8.14 5.00
C ALA A 124 -4.68 -7.53 3.83
N SER A 125 -5.36 -6.87 2.90
CA SER A 125 -4.78 -6.22 1.72
C SER A 125 -3.85 -5.08 2.11
N ALA A 126 -4.29 -4.18 3.00
CA ALA A 126 -3.45 -3.08 3.48
C ALA A 126 -2.23 -3.60 4.27
N ALA A 127 -2.41 -4.61 5.12
CA ALA A 127 -1.31 -5.20 5.87
C ALA A 127 -0.29 -5.92 4.97
N GLY A 128 -0.78 -6.66 3.97
CA GLY A 128 0.07 -7.28 2.94
C GLY A 128 0.90 -6.24 2.21
N PHE A 129 0.25 -5.16 1.78
CA PHE A 129 0.93 -4.07 1.08
C PHE A 129 1.99 -3.35 1.94
N ILE A 130 1.72 -3.10 3.24
CA ILE A 130 2.75 -2.61 4.18
C ILE A 130 3.95 -3.55 4.21
N GLY A 131 3.70 -4.87 4.21
CA GLY A 131 4.75 -5.87 4.21
C GLY A 131 5.57 -5.86 2.91
N ASP A 132 4.93 -5.69 1.76
CA ASP A 132 5.60 -5.52 0.48
C ASP A 132 6.49 -4.28 0.45
N LEU A 133 5.99 -3.14 0.94
CA LEU A 133 6.78 -1.92 1.11
C LEU A 133 8.02 -2.19 1.98
N CYS A 134 7.86 -2.89 3.10
CA CYS A 134 9.00 -3.28 3.95
C CYS A 134 9.99 -4.20 3.20
N THR A 135 9.52 -5.05 2.26
CA THR A 135 10.43 -5.90 1.48
C THR A 135 11.19 -5.14 0.40
N ALA A 136 10.55 -4.15 -0.23
CA ALA A 136 11.14 -3.37 -1.30
C ALA A 136 12.14 -2.32 -0.77
N PHE A 137 11.78 -1.60 0.28
CA PHE A 137 12.57 -0.45 0.76
C PHE A 137 13.45 -0.77 1.97
N GLY A 138 13.13 -1.85 2.70
CA GLY A 138 13.88 -2.26 3.88
C GLY A 138 13.84 -1.21 4.99
N PRO A 139 14.91 -1.11 5.81
CA PRO A 139 14.97 -0.19 6.95
C PRO A 139 14.79 1.30 6.60
N ARG A 140 15.05 1.71 5.34
CA ARG A 140 14.88 3.09 4.88
C ARG A 140 13.44 3.60 4.97
N LEU A 141 12.48 2.67 4.90
CA LEU A 141 11.06 2.99 5.03
C LEU A 141 10.63 3.22 6.49
N TYR A 142 11.42 2.75 7.45
CA TYR A 142 11.02 2.74 8.86
C TYR A 142 10.59 4.12 9.40
N PRO A 143 11.26 5.25 9.10
CA PRO A 143 10.81 6.57 9.56
C PRO A 143 9.39 6.96 9.11
N LEU A 144 8.91 6.42 7.99
CA LEU A 144 7.54 6.65 7.51
C LEU A 144 6.52 5.72 8.19
N LEU A 145 6.95 4.54 8.65
CA LEU A 145 6.08 3.52 9.24
C LEU A 145 6.16 3.42 10.77
N GLU A 146 7.11 4.12 11.41
CA GLU A 146 7.20 4.30 12.86
C GLU A 146 6.08 5.23 13.34
N ASP A 147 4.85 4.75 13.23
CA ASP A 147 3.63 5.49 13.48
C ASP A 147 2.67 4.69 14.35
N GLY A 148 2.05 5.36 15.34
CA GLY A 148 1.14 4.74 16.29
C GLY A 148 -0.11 4.16 15.64
N THR A 149 -0.67 4.84 14.62
CA THR A 149 -1.86 4.38 13.89
C THR A 149 -1.56 3.10 13.13
N ILE A 150 -0.45 3.03 12.41
CA ILE A 150 -0.04 1.82 11.66
C ILE A 150 0.25 0.67 12.62
N SER A 151 0.93 0.96 13.73
CA SER A 151 1.24 -0.04 14.76
C SER A 151 -0.03 -0.63 15.38
N GLN A 152 -1.00 0.22 15.71
CA GLN A 152 -2.28 -0.19 16.27
C GLN A 152 -3.11 -0.98 15.25
N PHE A 153 -3.18 -0.51 14.02
CA PHE A 153 -3.86 -1.19 12.90
C PHE A 153 -3.37 -2.65 12.73
N LEU A 154 -2.06 -2.86 12.66
CA LEU A 154 -1.47 -4.19 12.56
C LEU A 154 -1.69 -5.03 13.82
N ALA A 155 -1.76 -4.39 15.00
CA ALA A 155 -2.04 -5.08 16.26
C ALA A 155 -3.50 -5.57 16.33
N ASP A 156 -4.45 -4.77 15.87
CA ASP A 156 -5.87 -5.11 15.84
C ASP A 156 -6.18 -6.18 14.80
N GLY A 157 -5.58 -6.12 13.61
CA GLY A 157 -5.73 -7.18 12.60
C GLY A 157 -5.25 -8.56 13.07
N LYS A 158 -4.31 -8.63 14.03
CA LYS A 158 -3.91 -9.90 14.67
C LYS A 158 -5.02 -10.53 15.53
N ARG A 159 -5.99 -9.73 15.98
CA ARG A 159 -7.16 -10.18 16.75
C ARG A 159 -8.31 -10.64 15.84
N SER A 160 -8.21 -10.44 14.53
CA SER A 160 -9.15 -10.96 13.54
C SER A 160 -9.43 -12.45 13.77
N LYS A 161 -10.61 -12.96 13.37
CA LYS A 161 -10.86 -14.40 13.37
C LYS A 161 -10.24 -15.11 12.16
N ALA A 162 -9.99 -14.40 11.07
CA ALA A 162 -9.45 -14.96 9.84
C ALA A 162 -7.93 -15.22 9.94
N ALA A 163 -7.52 -16.44 9.58
CA ALA A 163 -6.10 -16.82 9.61
C ALA A 163 -5.24 -16.00 8.65
N ARG A 164 -5.77 -15.67 7.46
CA ARG A 164 -5.07 -14.86 6.44
C ARG A 164 -4.70 -13.49 6.99
N THR A 165 -5.67 -12.78 7.56
CA THR A 165 -5.50 -11.43 8.12
C THR A 165 -4.51 -11.43 9.27
N LYS A 166 -4.60 -12.39 10.21
CA LYS A 166 -3.60 -12.56 11.27
C LYS A 166 -2.18 -12.70 10.72
N SER A 167 -2.01 -13.53 9.69
CA SER A 167 -0.71 -13.78 9.08
C SER A 167 -0.15 -12.51 8.43
N LEU A 168 -0.96 -11.84 7.60
CA LEU A 168 -0.58 -10.64 6.87
C LEU A 168 -0.36 -9.43 7.77
N CYS A 169 -0.99 -9.34 8.95
CA CYS A 169 -0.67 -8.30 9.93
C CYS A 169 0.59 -8.62 10.75
N ASN A 170 0.82 -9.90 11.06
CA ASN A 170 1.98 -10.32 11.86
C ASN A 170 3.30 -10.19 11.10
N TRP A 171 3.28 -10.40 9.78
CA TRP A 171 4.47 -10.29 8.92
C TRP A 171 5.14 -8.90 8.90
N PRO A 172 4.48 -7.80 8.50
CA PRO A 172 5.06 -6.45 8.53
C PRO A 172 5.41 -6.02 9.95
N ARG A 173 4.61 -6.38 10.95
CA ARG A 173 4.90 -6.06 12.35
C ARG A 173 6.24 -6.63 12.83
N ARG A 174 6.58 -7.86 12.42
CA ARG A 174 7.90 -8.45 12.72
C ARG A 174 9.03 -7.66 12.07
N LYS A 175 8.87 -7.22 10.81
CA LYS A 175 9.86 -6.39 10.11
C LYS A 175 10.06 -5.04 10.81
N LEU A 176 8.97 -4.33 11.13
CA LEU A 176 9.01 -3.06 11.83
C LEU A 176 9.71 -3.17 13.20
N ARG A 177 9.45 -4.25 13.95
CA ARG A 177 10.16 -4.52 15.20
C ARG A 177 11.67 -4.71 14.99
N ASN A 178 12.07 -5.42 13.94
CA ASN A 178 13.48 -5.61 13.62
C ASN A 178 14.16 -4.29 13.24
N TYR A 179 13.47 -3.42 12.50
CA TYR A 179 13.97 -2.08 12.16
C TYR A 179 14.11 -1.20 13.41
N ALA A 180 13.15 -1.25 14.33
CA ALA A 180 13.21 -0.55 15.61
C ALA A 180 14.45 -0.97 16.43
N MET A 181 14.66 -2.27 16.59
CA MET A 181 15.82 -2.79 17.32
C MET A 181 17.14 -2.41 16.66
N ALA A 182 17.22 -2.44 15.33
CA ALA A 182 18.41 -2.02 14.60
C ALA A 182 18.71 -0.51 14.81
N LYS A 183 17.68 0.35 14.77
CA LYS A 183 17.79 1.79 15.05
C LYS A 183 18.28 2.05 16.48
N GLU A 184 17.71 1.37 17.47
CA GLU A 184 18.15 1.48 18.87
C GLU A 184 19.60 1.02 19.07
N PHE A 185 19.99 -0.10 18.46
CA PHE A 185 21.35 -0.62 18.55
C PHE A 185 22.38 0.35 17.94
N LEU A 186 22.10 0.89 16.74
CA LEU A 186 22.93 1.90 16.11
C LEU A 186 23.04 3.17 16.97
N SER A 187 21.93 3.62 17.57
CA SER A 187 21.92 4.76 18.49
C SER A 187 22.85 4.52 19.70
N LYS A 188 22.80 3.33 20.30
CA LYS A 188 23.66 2.96 21.43
C LYS A 188 25.14 2.87 21.05
N ILE A 189 25.47 2.40 19.86
CA ILE A 189 26.85 2.40 19.34
C ILE A 189 27.35 3.84 19.18
N ILE A 190 26.57 4.70 18.52
CA ILE A 190 26.93 6.10 18.28
C ILE A 190 27.13 6.85 19.61
N LEU A 191 26.30 6.56 20.61
CA LEU A 191 26.39 7.13 21.95
C LEU A 191 27.46 6.47 22.85
N GLY A 192 28.22 5.49 22.34
CA GLY A 192 29.27 4.79 23.10
C GLY A 192 28.76 3.93 24.27
N GLN A 193 27.47 3.60 24.29
CA GLN A 193 26.82 2.82 25.35
C GLN A 193 27.02 1.30 25.18
N ILE A 194 27.44 0.87 23.99
CA ILE A 194 27.78 -0.52 23.67
C ILE A 194 29.11 -0.49 22.89
N LYS A 195 30.07 -1.33 23.33
CA LYS A 195 31.36 -1.51 22.64
C LYS A 195 31.24 -2.52 21.51
#